data_AF-A0A7S2D6J2-F1
#
_entry.id   AF-A0A7S2D6J2-F1
#
_cell.length_a   1.000
_cell.length_b   1.000
_cell.length_c   1.000
_cell.angle_alpha   90.00
_cell.angle_beta   90.00
_cell.angle_gamma   90.00
#
_symmetry.space_group_name_H-M   'P 1'
#
loop_
_entity.id
_entity.type
_entity.pdbx_description
1 polymer ?
#
loop_
_entity_poly.entity_id
_entity_poly.type
_entity_poly.pdbx_seq_one_letter_code
_entity_poly.pdbx_strand_id
1 'polypeptide(L)'
;MARGLFSVVLALAFFGASAFQAPRSQHAMPVVSAAASEMEGVTPPVGFFDPLGFTDLASPATLAWFRHAEIKHGRVAMAATVGWMLTENGIHFPGNVASGTSFESLANAGPIGAWDGLSTIGKVQILVFLGCIEIAGEMPKPHYMKGGKPGVIPYIWDPLGVTSKMSEDTLRTNRTKEINNGRLAMIAIISFFSAAQIDGSVPALVGMMK
;
A
#
# COMPACT_ATOMS: atom_id res chain seq x y z
N MET A 1 37.84 -59.28 8.35
CA MET A 1 38.24 -57.96 8.90
C MET A 1 37.87 -56.83 7.92
N ALA A 2 36.65 -56.85 7.37
CA ALA A 2 36.23 -56.01 6.23
C ALA A 2 34.79 -55.49 6.42
N ARG A 3 34.47 -55.01 7.62
CA ARG A 3 33.15 -54.43 7.96
C ARG A 3 33.23 -53.05 8.61
N GLY A 4 34.43 -52.50 8.83
CA GLY A 4 34.63 -51.19 9.47
C GLY A 4 34.97 -50.04 8.52
N LEU A 5 35.33 -50.32 7.27
CA LEU A 5 35.84 -49.30 6.35
C LEU A 5 34.73 -48.62 5.53
N PHE A 6 33.54 -49.23 5.41
CA PHE A 6 32.42 -48.68 4.64
C PHE A 6 31.56 -47.68 5.45
N SER A 7 31.63 -47.70 6.79
CA SER A 7 30.87 -46.79 7.66
C SER A 7 31.53 -45.43 7.88
N VAL A 8 32.84 -45.29 7.61
CA VAL A 8 33.55 -44.02 7.77
C VAL A 8 33.41 -43.11 6.55
N VAL A 9 33.23 -43.69 5.36
CA VAL A 9 33.07 -42.93 4.10
C VAL A 9 31.68 -42.28 3.98
N LEU A 10 30.64 -42.86 4.59
CA LEU A 10 29.28 -42.31 4.57
C LEU A 10 29.08 -41.16 5.59
N ALA A 11 29.92 -41.06 6.62
CA ALA A 11 29.84 -40.00 7.64
C ALA A 11 30.42 -38.65 7.19
N LEU A 12 31.22 -38.63 6.12
CA LEU A 12 31.81 -37.41 5.54
C LEU A 12 30.93 -36.75 4.47
N ALA A 13 29.82 -37.37 4.07
CA ALA A 13 28.89 -36.84 3.05
C ALA A 13 27.79 -35.93 3.62
N PHE A 14 27.65 -35.78 4.94
CA PHE A 14 26.62 -34.96 5.58
C PHE A 14 27.10 -33.60 6.13
N PHE A 15 28.36 -33.22 5.90
CA PHE A 15 28.89 -31.90 6.27
C PHE A 15 29.25 -31.06 5.02
N GLY A 16 28.35 -31.06 4.04
CA GLY A 16 28.44 -30.21 2.86
C GLY A 16 28.00 -28.78 3.13
N ALA A 17 28.97 -27.92 3.42
CA ALA A 17 29.03 -26.51 3.02
C ALA A 17 27.88 -25.55 3.42
N SER A 18 27.78 -25.19 4.70
CA SER A 18 27.13 -23.93 5.13
C SER A 18 28.12 -22.81 5.49
N ALA A 19 29.40 -22.94 5.14
CA ALA A 19 30.47 -22.06 5.64
C ALA A 19 31.08 -21.10 4.60
N PHE A 20 30.47 -20.96 3.42
CA PHE A 20 30.87 -19.93 2.44
C PHE A 20 29.72 -18.95 2.20
N GLN A 21 29.32 -18.25 3.27
CA GLN A 21 28.57 -17.03 3.12
C GLN A 21 29.59 -15.96 2.75
N ALA A 22 29.65 -15.59 1.46
CA ALA A 22 30.49 -14.48 1.02
C ALA A 22 30.22 -13.28 1.95
N PRO A 23 31.25 -12.56 2.42
CA PRO A 23 31.02 -11.35 3.18
C PRO A 23 30.10 -10.48 2.34
N ARG A 24 28.90 -10.21 2.85
CA ARG A 24 27.97 -9.27 2.23
C ARG A 24 28.77 -7.99 2.13
N SER A 25 29.16 -7.62 0.91
CA SER A 25 29.86 -6.36 0.69
C SER A 25 28.97 -5.28 1.28
N GLN A 26 29.36 -4.75 2.43
CA GLN A 26 28.76 -3.55 2.98
C GLN A 26 29.28 -2.44 2.08
N HIS A 27 28.69 -2.30 0.89
CA HIS A 27 28.71 -1.01 0.22
C HIS A 27 28.15 -0.04 1.25
N ALA A 28 28.97 0.92 1.68
CA ALA A 28 28.50 1.99 2.54
C ALA A 28 27.27 2.57 1.87
N MET A 29 26.10 2.39 2.51
CA MET A 29 24.86 2.84 1.88
C MET A 29 24.96 4.35 1.69
N PRO A 30 24.54 4.89 0.54
CA PRO A 30 24.44 6.34 0.40
C PRO A 30 23.54 6.88 1.52
N VAL A 31 23.86 8.08 2.02
CA VAL A 31 23.25 8.69 3.22
C VAL A 31 21.71 8.67 3.19
N VAL A 32 21.13 8.80 1.99
CA VAL A 32 19.67 8.77 1.77
C VAL A 32 19.07 7.36 1.97
N SER A 33 19.77 6.32 1.52
CA SER A 33 19.37 4.91 1.73
C SER A 33 19.46 4.53 3.21
N ALA A 34 20.47 5.02 3.93
CA ALA A 34 20.59 4.83 5.37
C ALA A 34 19.40 5.48 6.11
N ALA A 35 19.07 6.73 5.78
CA ALA A 35 17.90 7.41 6.33
C ALA A 35 16.58 6.68 6.00
N ALA A 36 16.46 6.12 4.78
CA ALA A 36 15.28 5.37 4.37
C ALA A 36 15.07 4.07 5.18
N SER A 37 16.16 3.43 5.60
CA SER A 37 16.12 2.18 6.39
C SER A 37 15.61 2.36 7.83
N GLU A 38 15.61 3.58 8.36
CA GLU A 38 15.11 3.92 9.70
C GLU A 38 13.68 4.49 9.72
N MET A 39 13.08 4.67 8.54
CA MET A 39 11.73 5.24 8.41
C MET A 39 10.63 4.29 8.87
N GLU A 40 9.44 4.84 9.18
CA GLU A 40 8.26 4.03 9.44
C GLU A 40 7.89 3.12 8.25
N GLY A 41 7.30 1.96 8.54
CA GLY A 41 6.99 0.96 7.51
C GLY A 41 8.14 0.01 7.18
N VAL A 42 9.34 0.18 7.74
CA VAL A 42 10.36 -0.87 7.76
C VAL A 42 9.98 -1.88 8.83
N THR A 43 9.40 -3.02 8.43
CA THR A 43 8.91 -4.04 9.35
C THR A 43 9.34 -5.45 8.93
N PRO A 44 9.52 -6.38 9.88
CA PRO A 44 9.61 -7.80 9.57
C PRO A 44 8.38 -8.28 8.76
N PRO A 45 8.51 -9.32 7.91
CA PRO A 45 9.70 -10.15 7.69
C PRO A 45 10.71 -9.57 6.69
N VAL A 46 10.31 -8.56 5.91
CA VAL A 46 11.10 -8.08 4.76
C VAL A 46 12.15 -7.05 5.18
N GLY A 47 11.89 -6.26 6.22
CA GLY A 47 12.78 -5.18 6.64
C GLY A 47 12.83 -4.06 5.60
N PHE A 48 14.02 -3.51 5.35
CA PHE A 48 14.21 -2.48 4.33
C PHE A 48 14.15 -3.12 2.93
N PHE A 49 13.14 -2.74 2.15
CA PHE A 49 12.88 -3.30 0.82
C PHE A 49 13.15 -2.25 -0.26
N ASP A 50 14.32 -2.34 -0.88
CA ASP A 50 14.68 -1.59 -2.10
C ASP A 50 15.58 -2.45 -3.00
N PRO A 51 15.03 -3.50 -3.66
CA PRO A 51 15.84 -4.41 -4.47
C PRO A 51 16.41 -3.76 -5.74
N LEU A 52 15.83 -2.64 -6.19
CA LEU A 52 16.22 -1.92 -7.40
C LEU A 52 17.09 -0.68 -7.14
N GLY A 53 17.34 -0.34 -5.87
CA GLY A 53 18.20 0.78 -5.49
C GLY A 53 17.61 2.15 -5.80
N PHE A 54 16.28 2.31 -5.77
CA PHE A 54 15.65 3.62 -6.05
C PHE A 54 16.00 4.67 -4.99
N THR A 55 16.29 4.25 -3.75
CA THR A 55 16.70 5.14 -2.67
C THR A 55 18.13 5.66 -2.86
N ASP A 56 18.99 4.92 -3.55
CA ASP A 56 20.38 5.32 -3.84
C ASP A 56 20.44 6.45 -4.87
N LEU A 57 19.42 6.54 -5.75
CA LEU A 57 19.29 7.57 -6.77
C LEU A 57 18.50 8.81 -6.29
N ALA A 58 17.89 8.73 -5.11
CA ALA A 58 16.99 9.77 -4.61
C ALA A 58 17.74 10.88 -3.86
N SER A 59 17.31 12.12 -4.06
CA SER A 59 17.61 13.20 -3.12
C SER A 59 16.74 13.08 -1.86
N PRO A 60 17.06 13.74 -0.73
CA PRO A 60 16.16 13.77 0.44
C PRO A 60 14.73 14.26 0.11
N ALA A 61 14.62 15.23 -0.81
CA ALA A 61 13.33 15.72 -1.29
C ALA A 61 12.58 14.66 -2.11
N THR A 62 13.30 13.90 -2.93
CA THR A 62 12.74 12.78 -3.72
C THR A 62 12.28 11.64 -2.82
N LEU A 63 13.07 11.30 -1.79
CA LEU A 63 12.69 10.27 -0.81
C LEU A 63 11.42 10.69 -0.04
N ALA A 64 11.33 11.95 0.39
CA ALA A 64 10.14 12.50 1.03
C ALA A 64 8.91 12.47 0.08
N TRP A 65 9.12 12.73 -1.21
CA TRP A 65 8.08 12.58 -2.23
C TRP A 65 7.63 11.11 -2.38
N PHE A 66 8.55 10.16 -2.49
CA PHE A 66 8.20 8.73 -2.57
C PHE A 66 7.42 8.26 -1.35
N ARG A 67 7.81 8.68 -0.15
CA ARG A 67 7.06 8.39 1.07
C ARG A 67 5.66 8.98 1.03
N HIS A 68 5.54 10.23 0.59
CA HIS A 68 4.24 10.89 0.48
C HIS A 68 3.33 10.19 -0.55
N ALA A 69 3.89 9.82 -1.70
CA ALA A 69 3.19 9.08 -2.73
C ALA A 69 2.72 7.72 -2.22
N GLU A 70 3.57 6.96 -1.51
CA GLU A 70 3.18 5.68 -0.88
C GLU A 70 1.98 5.83 0.05
N ILE A 71 1.98 6.86 0.91
CA ILE A 71 0.87 7.13 1.83
C ILE A 71 -0.41 7.49 1.07
N LYS A 72 -0.33 8.37 0.06
CA LYS A 72 -1.49 8.75 -0.76
C LYS A 72 -2.09 7.53 -1.49
N HIS A 73 -1.26 6.75 -2.18
CA HIS A 73 -1.72 5.55 -2.88
C HIS A 73 -2.27 4.52 -1.90
N GLY A 74 -1.62 4.31 -0.75
CA GLY A 74 -2.10 3.41 0.29
C GLY A 74 -3.47 3.79 0.83
N ARG A 75 -3.72 5.07 1.12
CA ARG A 75 -5.03 5.55 1.59
C ARG A 75 -6.13 5.38 0.55
N VAL A 76 -5.85 5.76 -0.70
CA VAL A 76 -6.80 5.60 -1.81
C VAL A 76 -7.10 4.11 -2.01
N ALA A 77 -6.08 3.25 -2.00
CA ALA A 77 -6.25 1.81 -2.17
C ALA A 77 -7.01 1.16 -1.00
N MET A 78 -6.79 1.59 0.25
CA MET A 78 -7.56 1.12 1.41
C MET A 78 -9.05 1.46 1.26
N ALA A 79 -9.37 2.70 0.89
CA ALA A 79 -10.75 3.11 0.65
C ALA A 79 -11.38 2.35 -0.54
N ALA A 80 -10.63 2.19 -1.64
CA ALA A 80 -11.08 1.47 -2.83
C ALA A 80 -11.34 -0.02 -2.54
N THR A 81 -10.48 -0.68 -1.76
CA THR A 81 -10.62 -2.10 -1.38
C THR A 81 -11.93 -2.31 -0.62
N VAL A 82 -12.21 -1.47 0.39
CA VAL A 82 -13.46 -1.55 1.16
C VAL A 82 -14.66 -1.23 0.28
N GLY A 83 -14.58 -0.18 -0.54
CA GLY A 83 -15.67 0.20 -1.47
C GLY A 83 -16.02 -0.91 -2.46
N TRP A 84 -15.01 -1.60 -2.99
CA TRP A 84 -15.18 -2.75 -3.88
C TRP A 84 -15.92 -3.88 -3.15
N MET A 85 -15.43 -4.28 -1.96
CA MET A 85 -16.04 -5.35 -1.17
C MET A 85 -17.51 -5.05 -0.83
N LEU A 86 -17.82 -3.82 -0.41
CA LEU A 86 -19.20 -3.43 -0.09
C LEU A 86 -20.12 -3.55 -1.32
N THR A 87 -19.64 -3.11 -2.48
CA THR A 87 -20.42 -3.08 -3.72
C THR A 87 -20.67 -4.49 -4.25
N GLU A 88 -19.66 -5.37 -4.24
CA GLU A 88 -19.81 -6.79 -4.61
C GLU A 88 -20.84 -7.50 -3.72
N ASN A 89 -20.82 -7.20 -2.42
CA ASN A 89 -21.79 -7.72 -1.45
C ASN A 89 -23.19 -7.07 -1.56
N GLY A 90 -23.41 -6.16 -2.52
CA GLY A 90 -24.70 -5.50 -2.75
C GLY A 90 -25.07 -4.49 -1.66
N ILE A 91 -24.12 -4.02 -0.86
CA ILE A 91 -24.37 -2.99 0.15
C ILE A 91 -24.35 -1.63 -0.55
N HIS A 92 -25.52 -1.01 -0.64
CA HIS A 92 -25.69 0.30 -1.27
C HIS A 92 -26.66 1.17 -0.47
N PHE A 93 -26.62 2.49 -0.72
CA PHE A 93 -27.59 3.40 -0.11
C PHE A 93 -29.00 3.17 -0.66
N PRO A 94 -30.06 3.44 0.12
CA PRO A 94 -31.41 3.43 -0.39
C PRO A 94 -31.68 4.65 -1.29
N GLY A 95 -32.50 4.46 -2.33
CA GLY A 95 -32.98 5.54 -3.19
C GLY A 95 -32.17 5.75 -4.48
N ASN A 96 -32.25 6.98 -5.00
CA ASN A 96 -31.68 7.34 -6.29
C ASN A 96 -30.50 8.29 -6.14
N VAL A 97 -29.43 8.03 -6.91
CA VAL A 97 -28.27 8.93 -6.97
C VAL A 97 -28.56 10.14 -7.85
N ALA A 98 -29.37 9.95 -8.89
CA ALA A 98 -29.83 10.98 -9.81
C ALA A 98 -31.19 10.60 -10.41
N SER A 99 -31.87 11.54 -11.04
CA SER A 99 -33.13 11.27 -11.76
C SER A 99 -32.93 10.15 -12.78
N GLY A 100 -33.49 8.96 -12.51
CA GLY A 100 -33.41 7.79 -13.39
C GLY A 100 -32.30 6.79 -13.09
N THR A 101 -31.43 7.03 -12.09
CA THR A 101 -30.38 6.08 -11.67
C THR A 101 -30.52 5.76 -10.20
N SER A 102 -30.87 4.51 -9.88
CA SER A 102 -30.93 4.02 -8.50
C SER A 102 -29.56 3.52 -8.02
N PHE A 103 -29.28 3.64 -6.73
CA PHE A 103 -28.07 3.05 -6.15
C PHE A 103 -28.01 1.53 -6.33
N GLU A 104 -29.17 0.87 -6.31
CA GLU A 104 -29.32 -0.56 -6.57
C GLU A 104 -28.87 -0.93 -8.00
N SER A 105 -29.28 -0.14 -9.00
CA SER A 105 -28.91 -0.39 -10.40
C SER A 105 -27.39 -0.32 -10.61
N LEU A 106 -26.71 0.59 -9.90
CA LEU A 106 -25.26 0.71 -9.95
C LEU A 106 -24.57 -0.44 -9.21
N ALA A 107 -25.07 -0.83 -8.04
CA ALA A 107 -24.51 -1.95 -7.28
C ALA A 107 -24.58 -3.28 -8.04
N ASN A 108 -25.65 -3.48 -8.83
CA ASN A 108 -25.81 -4.68 -9.65
C ASN A 108 -24.91 -4.69 -10.90
N ALA A 109 -24.42 -3.53 -11.35
CA ALA A 109 -23.49 -3.43 -12.47
C ALA A 109 -22.02 -3.74 -12.09
N GLY A 110 -21.77 -4.07 -10.82
CA GLY A 110 -20.42 -4.26 -10.28
C GLY A 110 -19.64 -2.94 -10.13
N PRO A 111 -18.48 -2.93 -9.47
CA PRO A 111 -17.75 -1.69 -9.17
C PRO A 111 -17.29 -0.91 -10.40
N ILE A 112 -16.89 -1.61 -11.47
CA ILE A 112 -16.47 -0.97 -12.74
C ILE A 112 -17.69 -0.42 -13.48
N GLY A 113 -18.73 -1.24 -13.65
CA GLY A 113 -19.96 -0.81 -14.32
C GLY A 113 -20.71 0.28 -13.56
N ALA A 114 -20.61 0.31 -12.22
CA ALA A 114 -21.15 1.38 -11.38
C ALA A 114 -20.51 2.74 -11.73
N TRP A 115 -19.19 2.77 -11.96
CA TRP A 115 -18.54 3.99 -12.42
C TRP A 115 -19.05 4.40 -13.78
N ASP A 116 -19.18 3.48 -14.73
CA ASP A 116 -19.66 3.80 -16.08
C ASP A 116 -21.11 4.31 -16.09
N GLY A 117 -21.98 3.71 -15.27
CA GLY A 117 -23.39 4.09 -15.12
C GLY A 117 -23.66 5.40 -14.39
N LEU A 118 -22.66 5.99 -13.72
CA LEU A 118 -22.80 7.30 -13.08
C LEU A 118 -22.92 8.42 -14.12
N SER A 119 -23.80 9.40 -13.83
CA SER A 119 -23.93 10.60 -14.66
C SER A 119 -22.60 11.38 -14.73
N THR A 120 -22.34 12.01 -15.88
CA THR A 120 -21.11 12.81 -16.08
C THR A 120 -20.97 13.92 -15.05
N ILE A 121 -22.08 14.58 -14.69
CA ILE A 121 -22.08 15.63 -13.66
C ILE A 121 -21.67 15.06 -12.30
N GLY A 122 -22.18 13.88 -11.92
CA GLY A 122 -21.77 13.20 -10.70
C GLY A 122 -20.28 12.88 -10.67
N LYS A 123 -19.72 12.38 -11.78
CA LYS A 123 -18.27 12.13 -11.92
C LYS A 123 -17.46 13.42 -11.73
N VAL A 124 -17.88 14.52 -12.37
CA VAL A 124 -17.21 15.82 -12.24
C VAL A 124 -17.26 16.33 -10.80
N GLN A 125 -18.39 16.20 -10.11
CA GLN A 125 -18.48 16.60 -8.69
C GLN A 125 -17.50 15.84 -7.81
N ILE A 126 -17.36 14.52 -8.02
CA ILE A 126 -16.37 13.68 -7.31
C ILE A 126 -14.95 14.18 -7.61
N LEU A 127 -14.61 14.39 -8.89
CA LEU A 127 -13.28 14.84 -9.28
C LEU A 127 -12.93 16.24 -8.76
N VAL A 128 -13.89 17.17 -8.75
CA VAL A 128 -13.70 18.51 -8.18
C VAL A 128 -13.47 18.41 -6.67
N PHE A 129 -14.26 17.61 -5.98
CA PHE A 129 -14.09 17.39 -4.54
C PHE A 129 -12.72 16.79 -4.21
N LEU A 130 -12.29 15.75 -4.94
CA LEU A 130 -10.95 15.18 -4.80
C LEU A 130 -9.86 16.20 -5.12
N GLY A 131 -10.04 17.01 -6.18
CA GLY A 131 -9.12 18.09 -6.53
C GLY A 131 -8.96 19.12 -5.42
N CYS A 132 -10.06 19.51 -4.75
CA CYS A 132 -10.01 20.41 -3.59
C CYS A 132 -9.23 19.79 -2.41
N ILE A 133 -9.40 18.48 -2.16
CA ILE A 133 -8.65 17.76 -1.11
C ILE A 133 -7.15 17.72 -1.44
N GLU A 134 -6.80 17.43 -2.69
CA GLU A 134 -5.40 17.41 -3.14
C GLU A 134 -4.75 18.79 -3.00
N ILE A 135 -5.43 19.86 -3.43
CA ILE A 135 -4.94 21.23 -3.26
C ILE A 135 -4.75 21.55 -1.77
N ALA A 136 -5.72 21.20 -0.92
CA ALA A 136 -5.61 21.40 0.52
C ALA A 136 -4.42 20.64 1.14
N GLY A 137 -4.10 19.45 0.63
CA GLY A 137 -2.94 18.66 1.05
C GLY A 137 -1.58 19.26 0.67
N GLU A 138 -1.52 20.12 -0.34
CA GLU A 138 -0.29 20.80 -0.80
C GLU A 138 -0.06 22.17 -0.13
N MET A 139 -1.09 22.74 0.52
CA MET A 139 -1.01 24.02 1.25
C MET A 139 -0.16 24.04 2.54
N PRO A 140 0.04 22.93 3.29
CA PRO A 140 0.84 22.93 4.51
C PRO A 140 2.28 23.39 4.29
N LYS A 141 2.74 24.30 5.17
CA LYS A 141 4.14 24.75 5.21
C LYS A 141 4.81 24.29 6.52
N PRO A 142 6.06 23.82 6.49
CA PRO A 142 6.88 23.57 5.29
C PRO A 142 6.34 22.40 4.46
N HIS A 143 6.56 22.46 3.15
CA HIS A 143 6.17 21.40 2.23
C HIS A 143 6.86 20.07 2.60
N TYR A 144 6.23 18.92 2.38
CA TYR A 144 6.80 17.62 2.78
C TYR A 144 8.15 17.33 2.11
N MET A 145 8.36 17.77 0.88
CA MET A 145 9.67 17.69 0.20
C MET A 145 10.76 18.58 0.83
N LYS A 146 10.40 19.50 1.73
CA LYS A 146 11.29 20.43 2.43
C LYS A 146 11.30 20.19 3.94
N GLY A 147 11.12 18.93 4.36
CA GLY A 147 11.14 18.54 5.77
C GLY A 147 9.79 18.69 6.50
N GLY A 148 8.71 18.98 5.78
CA GLY A 148 7.36 18.88 6.32
C GLY A 148 6.91 17.44 6.57
N LYS A 149 5.85 17.25 7.37
CA LYS A 149 5.29 15.92 7.66
C LYS A 149 4.51 15.39 6.45
N PRO A 150 4.88 14.25 5.85
CA PRO A 150 4.11 13.65 4.77
C PRO A 150 2.71 13.21 5.22
N GLY A 151 1.72 13.33 4.34
CA GLY A 151 0.38 12.75 4.55
C GLY A 151 -0.55 13.59 5.44
N VAL A 152 -0.18 14.84 5.74
CA VAL A 152 -1.05 15.76 6.48
C VAL A 152 -1.99 16.45 5.51
N ILE A 153 -3.30 16.24 5.67
CA ILE A 153 -4.34 17.00 4.98
C ILE A 153 -5.02 17.90 6.04
N PRO A 154 -4.88 19.23 5.95
CA PRO A 154 -5.50 20.16 6.89
C PRO A 154 -7.00 19.91 7.03
N TYR A 155 -7.51 20.05 8.27
CA TYR A 155 -8.94 19.99 8.63
C TYR A 155 -9.65 18.64 8.42
N ILE A 156 -9.08 17.71 7.67
CA ILE A 156 -9.66 16.38 7.42
C ILE A 156 -9.02 15.30 8.31
N TRP A 157 -7.70 15.38 8.52
CA TRP A 157 -6.96 14.27 9.14
C TRP A 157 -7.04 14.23 10.67
N ASP A 158 -7.16 15.39 11.35
CA ASP A 158 -7.27 15.44 12.81
C ASP A 158 -8.22 16.55 13.30
N PRO A 159 -9.52 16.53 12.89
CA PRO A 159 -10.47 17.59 13.26
C PRO A 159 -10.73 17.67 14.77
N LEU A 160 -10.53 16.56 15.49
CA LEU A 160 -10.74 16.47 16.95
C LEU A 160 -9.43 16.56 17.76
N GLY A 161 -8.28 16.74 17.11
CA GLY A 161 -6.98 16.85 17.79
C GLY A 161 -6.56 15.58 18.54
N VAL A 162 -7.14 14.43 18.23
CA VAL A 162 -6.87 13.15 18.91
C VAL A 162 -5.45 12.68 18.62
N THR A 163 -4.97 12.93 17.40
CA THR A 163 -3.63 12.55 16.95
C THR A 163 -2.57 13.42 17.65
N SER A 164 -2.89 14.68 17.91
CA SER A 164 -1.99 15.62 18.61
C SER A 164 -1.75 15.30 20.10
N LYS A 165 -2.60 14.46 20.71
CA LYS A 165 -2.53 14.07 22.13
C LYS A 165 -1.83 12.74 22.37
N MET A 166 -1.42 12.05 21.31
CA MET A 166 -0.86 10.71 21.37
C MET A 166 0.69 10.75 21.51
N SER A 167 1.28 9.77 22.20
CA SER A 167 2.74 9.68 22.32
C SER A 167 3.41 9.40 20.97
N GLU A 168 4.62 9.92 20.76
CA GLU A 168 5.33 9.79 19.48
C GLU A 168 5.56 8.32 19.08
N ASP A 169 5.85 7.44 20.05
CA ASP A 169 6.03 6.00 19.80
C ASP A 169 4.74 5.32 19.31
N THR A 170 3.60 5.71 19.88
CA THR A 170 2.29 5.21 19.44
C THR A 170 1.97 5.75 18.04
N LEU A 171 2.30 7.01 17.76
CA LEU A 171 2.14 7.59 16.43
C LEU A 171 3.02 6.90 15.38
N ARG A 172 4.27 6.56 15.70
CA ARG A 172 5.16 5.80 14.80
C ARG A 172 4.60 4.39 14.53
N THR A 173 4.08 3.74 15.56
CA THR A 173 3.44 2.43 15.45
C THR A 173 2.20 2.49 14.56
N ASN A 174 1.34 3.49 14.75
CA ASN A 174 0.12 3.66 13.95
C ASN A 174 0.42 4.03 12.49
N ARG A 175 1.40 4.91 12.24
CA ARG A 175 1.90 5.20 10.88
C ARG A 175 2.42 3.94 10.19
N THR A 176 3.17 3.11 10.91
CA THR A 176 3.67 1.84 10.38
C THR A 176 2.52 0.88 10.02
N LYS A 177 1.50 0.78 10.86
CA LYS A 177 0.28 0.00 10.57
C LYS A 177 -0.46 0.55 9.35
N GLU A 178 -0.59 1.87 9.23
CA GLU A 178 -1.22 2.53 8.09
C GLU A 178 -0.50 2.18 6.79
N ILE A 179 0.83 2.32 6.75
CA ILE A 179 1.65 1.99 5.58
C ILE A 179 1.51 0.51 5.21
N ASN A 180 1.58 -0.40 6.18
CA ASN A 180 1.49 -1.84 5.90
C ASN A 180 0.10 -2.25 5.39
N ASN A 181 -0.98 -1.70 5.96
CA ASN A 181 -2.33 -1.90 5.44
C ASN A 181 -2.50 -1.28 4.05
N GLY A 182 -1.92 -0.10 3.81
CA GLY A 182 -1.90 0.56 2.52
C GLY A 182 -1.18 -0.27 1.44
N ARG A 183 -0.01 -0.84 1.75
CA ARG A 183 0.73 -1.74 0.86
C ARG A 183 -0.08 -2.97 0.48
N LEU A 184 -0.72 -3.61 1.47
CA LEU A 184 -1.59 -4.75 1.21
C LEU A 184 -2.79 -4.35 0.36
N ALA A 185 -3.43 -3.21 0.65
CA ALA A 185 -4.58 -2.72 -0.10
C ALA A 185 -4.23 -2.36 -1.55
N MET A 186 -3.03 -1.82 -1.83
CA MET A 186 -2.57 -1.57 -3.19
C MET A 186 -2.48 -2.87 -4.02
N ILE A 187 -2.01 -3.96 -3.42
CA ILE A 187 -1.99 -5.27 -4.08
C ILE A 187 -3.42 -5.83 -4.23
N ALA A 188 -4.25 -5.68 -3.19
CA ALA A 188 -5.63 -6.17 -3.19
C ALA A 188 -6.46 -5.54 -4.30
N ILE A 189 -6.42 -4.21 -4.46
CA ILE A 189 -7.23 -3.52 -5.49
C ILE A 189 -6.79 -3.88 -6.90
N ILE A 190 -5.49 -4.08 -7.14
CA ILE A 190 -4.99 -4.58 -8.44
C ILE A 190 -5.50 -6.00 -8.69
N SER A 191 -5.52 -6.84 -7.65
CA SER A 191 -6.03 -8.21 -7.74
C SER A 191 -7.53 -8.24 -8.06
N PHE A 192 -8.32 -7.38 -7.42
CA PHE A 192 -9.76 -7.22 -7.71
C PHE A 192 -9.98 -6.72 -9.13
N PHE A 193 -9.24 -5.70 -9.56
CA PHE A 193 -9.35 -5.20 -10.92
C PHE A 193 -9.00 -6.28 -11.96
N SER A 194 -7.90 -7.02 -11.75
CA SER A 194 -7.50 -8.13 -12.63
C SER A 194 -8.56 -9.22 -12.70
N ALA A 195 -9.08 -9.64 -11.55
CA ALA A 195 -10.08 -10.71 -11.50
C ALA A 195 -11.43 -10.30 -12.08
N ALA A 196 -11.75 -9.00 -12.13
CA ALA A 196 -13.01 -8.49 -12.69
C ALA A 196 -12.95 -8.32 -14.21
N GLN A 197 -11.74 -8.23 -14.78
CA GLN A 197 -11.53 -8.08 -16.22
C GLN A 197 -11.08 -9.38 -16.89
N ILE A 198 -10.41 -10.25 -16.13
CA ILE A 198 -9.85 -11.50 -16.63
C ILE A 198 -10.26 -12.62 -15.68
N ASP A 199 -11.29 -13.36 -16.09
CA ASP A 199 -11.79 -14.54 -15.39
C ASP A 199 -10.67 -15.55 -15.15
N GLY A 200 -10.52 -16.02 -13.90
CA GLY A 200 -9.50 -16.99 -13.55
C GLY A 200 -8.11 -16.41 -13.26
N SER A 201 -7.87 -15.11 -13.46
CA SER A 201 -6.55 -14.49 -13.22
C SER A 201 -6.11 -14.54 -11.76
N VAL A 202 -7.05 -14.45 -10.82
CA VAL A 202 -6.82 -14.64 -9.39
C VAL A 202 -7.56 -15.88 -8.91
N PRO A 203 -6.86 -17.01 -8.69
CA PRO A 203 -7.49 -18.29 -8.35
C PRO A 203 -8.40 -18.23 -7.12
N ALA A 204 -8.08 -17.37 -6.15
CA ALA A 204 -8.85 -17.22 -4.92
C ALA A 204 -10.19 -16.48 -5.09
N LEU A 205 -10.40 -15.78 -6.22
CA LEU A 205 -11.58 -14.94 -6.46
C LEU A 205 -12.47 -15.46 -7.58
N VAL A 206 -12.17 -16.66 -8.11
CA VAL A 206 -12.93 -17.26 -9.21
C VAL A 206 -14.37 -17.51 -8.78
N GLY A 207 -15.33 -16.94 -9.51
CA GLY A 207 -16.76 -17.06 -9.24
C GLY A 207 -17.26 -16.24 -8.05
N MET A 208 -16.43 -15.37 -7.46
CA MET A 208 -16.80 -14.51 -6.33
C MET A 208 -17.12 -13.07 -6.71
N MET A 209 -16.80 -12.66 -7.94
CA MET A 209 -16.98 -11.28 -8.42
C MET A 209 -17.99 -11.25 -9.56
N LYS A 210 -18.75 -10.15 -9.64
CA LYS A 210 -19.75 -9.89 -10.69
C LYS A 210 -19.12 -9.19 -11.89
#